data_AF-A0A0L0MJV0-F1
#
_entry.id   AF-A0A0L0MJV0-F1
#
_cell.length_a   1.000
_cell.length_b   1.000
_cell.length_c   1.000
_cell.angle_alpha   90.00
_cell.angle_beta   90.00
_cell.angle_gamma   90.00
#
_symmetry.space_group_name_H-M   'P 1'
#
loop_
_entity.id
_entity.type
_entity.pdbx_description
1 polymer ?
#
loop_
_entity_poly.entity_id
_entity_poly.type
_entity_poly.pdbx_seq_one_letter_code
_entity_poly.pdbx_strand_id
1 'polypeptide(L)'
;MSGINLIFLLMVLSILIFCAEYFFDNKYRNYKITKFLLNCDDLEKEVLKTIFKNKLQELPLTKNSPITKKFVNLKILFKAKDDPKNTLHSIYFLNSKVLRLVSQSPQLKTLYL
;
A
#
# COMPACT_ATOMS: atom_id res chain seq x y z
N MET A 1 20.26 36.78 23.06
CA MET A 1 20.72 35.85 21.99
C MET A 1 20.59 34.36 22.33
N SER A 2 20.67 33.94 23.61
CA SER A 2 20.57 32.51 23.99
C SER A 2 19.19 31.86 23.75
N GLY A 3 18.08 32.54 24.10
CA GLY A 3 16.73 31.94 24.00
C GLY A 3 16.24 31.66 22.57
N ILE A 4 16.56 32.53 21.60
CA ILE A 4 16.19 32.35 20.18
C ILE A 4 16.92 31.13 19.60
N ASN A 5 18.19 30.93 19.95
CA ASN A 5 18.97 29.77 19.53
C ASN A 5 18.42 28.46 20.12
N LEU A 6 17.93 28.50 21.37
CA LEU A 6 17.28 27.34 22.00
C LEU A 6 15.95 26.98 21.32
N ILE A 7 15.10 27.98 21.01
CA ILE A 7 13.83 27.76 20.30
C ILE A 7 14.09 27.17 18.91
N PHE A 8 15.08 27.70 18.18
CA PHE A 8 15.46 27.18 16.87
C PHE A 8 15.96 25.73 16.94
N LEU A 9 16.79 25.42 17.95
CA LEU A 9 17.25 24.04 18.21
C LEU A 9 16.07 23.08 18.44
N LEU A 10 15.10 23.46 19.28
CA LEU A 10 13.92 22.63 19.57
C LEU A 10 13.06 22.43 18.33
N MET A 11 12.90 23.46 17.49
CA MET A 11 12.17 23.36 16.23
C MET A 11 12.83 22.35 15.29
N VAL A 12 14.15 22.43 15.10
CA VAL A 12 14.90 21.48 14.27
C VAL A 12 14.78 20.05 14.83
N LEU A 13 14.86 19.89 16.15
CA LEU A 13 14.72 18.58 16.79
C LEU A 13 13.34 17.96 16.52
N SER A 14 12.28 18.77 16.62
CA SER A 14 10.90 18.31 16.36
C SER A 14 10.71 17.88 14.90
N ILE A 15 11.30 18.60 13.94
CA ILE A 15 11.28 18.24 12.52
C ILE A 15 12.01 16.92 12.28
N LEU A 16 13.17 16.72 12.92
CA LEU A 16 13.93 15.48 12.79
C LEU A 16 13.17 14.28 13.34
N ILE A 17 12.53 14.42 14.50
CA ILE A 17 11.69 13.35 15.11
C ILE A 17 10.54 13.01 14.16
N PHE A 18 9.82 14.02 13.66
CA PHE A 18 8.71 13.82 12.73
C PHE A 18 9.15 13.11 11.44
N CYS A 19 10.28 13.52 10.84
CA CYS A 19 10.85 12.88 9.67
C CYS A 19 11.24 11.42 9.93
N ALA A 20 11.83 11.14 11.11
CA ALA A 20 12.20 9.78 11.51
C ALA A 20 10.95 8.90 11.65
N GLU A 21 9.93 9.34 12.38
CA GLU A 21 8.68 8.60 12.55
C GLU A 21 8.02 8.31 11.20
N TYR A 22 7.93 9.31 10.32
CA TYR A 22 7.38 9.13 8.97
C TYR A 22 8.17 8.10 8.15
N PHE A 23 9.50 8.14 8.22
CA PHE A 23 10.36 7.19 7.51
C PHE A 23 10.19 5.77 8.07
N PHE A 24 10.17 5.61 9.40
CA PHE A 24 9.97 4.33 10.07
C PHE A 24 8.59 3.73 9.76
N ASP A 25 7.51 4.51 9.82
CA ASP A 25 6.16 4.03 9.49
C ASP A 25 6.09 3.57 8.02
N ASN A 26 6.66 4.36 7.10
CA ASN A 26 6.67 4.00 5.69
C ASN A 26 7.52 2.74 5.42
N LYS A 27 8.67 2.59 6.09
CA LYS A 27 9.52 1.39 5.98
C LYS A 27 8.82 0.16 6.57
N TYR A 28 8.21 0.30 7.74
CA TYR A 28 7.46 -0.78 8.39
C TYR A 28 6.26 -1.22 7.54
N ARG A 29 5.51 -0.27 6.97
CA ARG A 29 4.41 -0.57 6.05
C ARG A 29 4.91 -1.32 4.81
N ASN A 30 5.99 -0.86 4.19
CA ASN A 30 6.58 -1.54 3.04
C ASN A 30 7.02 -2.97 3.40
N TYR A 31 7.67 -3.16 4.54
CA TYR A 31 8.04 -4.48 5.04
C TYR A 31 6.82 -5.39 5.22
N LYS A 32 5.75 -4.89 5.84
CA LYS A 32 4.52 -5.65 6.05
C LYS A 32 3.88 -6.08 4.73
N ILE A 33 3.82 -5.17 3.74
CA ILE A 33 3.29 -5.46 2.41
C ILE A 33 4.18 -6.47 1.69
N THR A 34 5.51 -6.29 1.68
CA THR A 34 6.46 -7.25 1.09
C THR A 34 6.31 -8.63 1.70
N LYS A 35 6.30 -8.72 3.04
CA LYS A 35 6.15 -10.00 3.76
C LYS A 35 4.83 -10.68 3.40
N PHE A 36 3.76 -9.91 3.26
CA PHE A 36 2.48 -10.43 2.80
C PHE A 36 2.56 -10.96 1.37
N LEU A 37 3.10 -10.17 0.43
CA LEU A 37 3.23 -10.56 -0.97
C LEU A 37 4.13 -11.80 -1.17
N LEU A 38 5.12 -12.03 -0.31
CA LEU A 38 5.94 -13.24 -0.37
C LEU A 38 5.20 -14.49 0.13
N ASN A 39 4.25 -14.32 1.05
CA ASN A 39 3.53 -15.39 1.73
C ASN A 39 2.08 -15.56 1.27
N CYS A 40 1.69 -14.97 0.13
CA CYS A 40 0.37 -15.18 -0.45
C CYS A 40 0.18 -16.67 -0.80
N ASP A 41 -1.04 -17.17 -0.59
CA ASP A 41 -1.43 -18.47 -1.13
C ASP A 41 -1.59 -18.38 -2.67
N ASP A 42 -1.79 -19.52 -3.33
CA ASP A 42 -1.83 -19.57 -4.79
C ASP A 42 -3.03 -18.82 -5.38
N LEU A 43 -4.16 -18.80 -4.69
CA LEU A 43 -5.34 -18.05 -5.11
C LEU A 43 -5.09 -16.54 -5.00
N GLU A 44 -4.56 -16.08 -3.86
CA GLU A 44 -4.18 -14.69 -3.62
C GLU A 44 -3.14 -14.22 -4.65
N LYS A 45 -2.17 -15.08 -5.00
CA LYS A 45 -1.18 -14.77 -6.03
C LYS A 45 -1.81 -14.55 -7.39
N GLU A 46 -2.69 -15.44 -7.85
CA GLU A 46 -3.33 -15.30 -9.17
C GLU A 46 -4.24 -14.06 -9.25
N VAL A 47 -4.97 -13.75 -8.18
CA VAL A 47 -5.76 -12.51 -8.10
C VAL A 47 -4.85 -11.29 -8.17
N LEU A 48 -3.75 -11.28 -7.41
CA LEU A 48 -2.79 -10.19 -7.43
C LEU A 48 -2.09 -10.04 -8.79
N LYS A 49 -1.68 -11.12 -9.45
CA LYS A 49 -1.12 -11.08 -10.81
C LYS A 49 -2.08 -10.41 -11.77
N THR A 50 -3.36 -10.78 -11.71
CA THR A 50 -4.41 -10.17 -12.55
C THR A 50 -4.53 -8.67 -12.27
N ILE A 51 -4.54 -8.27 -11.00
CA ILE A 51 -4.57 -6.87 -10.57
C ILE A 51 -3.32 -6.11 -11.06
N PHE A 52 -2.13 -6.69 -10.89
CA PHE A 52 -0.86 -6.09 -11.29
C PHE A 52 -0.66 -6.04 -12.81
N LYS A 53 -1.35 -6.88 -13.58
CA LYS A 53 -1.38 -6.79 -15.05
C LYS A 53 -2.25 -5.61 -15.49
N ASN A 54 -3.35 -5.36 -14.80
CA ASN A 54 -4.33 -4.31 -15.10
C ASN A 54 -4.07 -2.99 -14.32
N LYS A 55 -2.79 -2.58 -14.25
CA LYS A 55 -2.24 -1.53 -13.36
C LYS A 55 -3.02 -0.20 -13.26
N LEU A 56 -3.74 0.17 -14.30
CA LEU A 56 -4.42 1.47 -14.44
C LEU A 56 -5.95 1.35 -14.58
N GLN A 57 -6.50 0.14 -14.48
CA GLN A 57 -7.93 -0.08 -14.69
C GLN A 57 -8.70 -0.11 -13.37
N GLU A 58 -9.97 0.28 -13.44
CA GLU A 58 -10.96 0.08 -12.40
C GLU A 58 -11.19 -1.44 -12.21
N LEU A 59 -10.99 -1.94 -10.99
CA LEU A 59 -11.15 -3.35 -10.67
C LEU A 59 -12.46 -3.56 -9.92
N PRO A 60 -13.51 -4.08 -10.57
CA PRO A 60 -14.74 -4.46 -9.87
C PRO A 60 -14.45 -5.71 -9.04
N LEU A 61 -14.48 -5.56 -7.71
CA LEU A 61 -14.27 -6.67 -6.77
C LEU A 61 -15.42 -6.73 -5.76
N THR A 62 -15.76 -7.95 -5.36
CA THR A 62 -16.75 -8.20 -4.30
C THR A 62 -16.33 -7.58 -2.97
N LYS A 63 -17.17 -6.71 -2.41
CA LYS A 63 -16.92 -5.98 -1.14
C LYS A 63 -16.68 -6.91 0.04
N ASN A 64 -17.38 -8.04 0.06
CA ASN A 64 -17.43 -8.94 1.19
C ASN A 64 -16.43 -10.10 1.11
N SER A 65 -15.67 -10.22 0.02
CA SER A 65 -14.68 -11.27 -0.13
C SER A 65 -13.55 -11.10 0.91
N PRO A 66 -13.12 -12.19 1.58
CA PRO A 66 -11.98 -12.15 2.50
C PRO A 66 -10.71 -11.59 1.85
N ILE A 67 -10.45 -11.94 0.59
CA ILE A 67 -9.27 -11.51 -0.17
C ILE A 67 -9.30 -9.99 -0.40
N THR A 68 -10.43 -9.46 -0.87
CA THR A 68 -10.61 -8.02 -1.09
C THR A 68 -10.43 -7.23 0.20
N LYS A 69 -11.03 -7.70 1.31
CA LYS A 69 -10.86 -7.08 2.63
C LYS A 69 -9.39 -7.08 3.07
N LYS A 70 -8.68 -8.19 2.87
CA LYS A 70 -7.25 -8.30 3.21
C LYS A 70 -6.40 -7.31 2.43
N PHE A 71 -6.62 -7.19 1.11
CA PHE A 71 -5.91 -6.25 0.26
C PHE A 71 -6.18 -4.79 0.60
N VAL A 72 -7.43 -4.45 0.95
CA VAL A 72 -7.81 -3.10 1.41
C VAL A 72 -7.17 -2.78 2.75
N ASN A 73 -7.22 -3.71 3.72
CA ASN A 73 -6.63 -3.52 5.05
C ASN A 73 -5.10 -3.32 4.98
N LEU A 74 -4.43 -3.99 4.05
CA LEU A 74 -3.00 -3.82 3.79
C LEU A 74 -2.66 -2.59 2.93
N LYS A 75 -3.67 -1.80 2.52
CA LYS A 75 -3.54 -0.65 1.62
C LYS A 75 -2.90 -1.02 0.27
N ILE A 76 -3.12 -2.25 -0.20
CA ILE A 76 -2.76 -2.71 -1.55
C ILE A 76 -3.79 -2.18 -2.54
N LEU A 77 -5.08 -2.24 -2.18
CA LEU A 77 -6.18 -1.69 -2.95
C LEU A 77 -6.84 -0.52 -2.23
N PHE A 78 -7.29 0.47 -2.99
CA PHE A 78 -8.11 1.57 -2.50
C PHE A 78 -9.50 1.49 -3.11
N LYS A 79 -10.54 1.58 -2.27
CA LYS A 79 -11.91 1.70 -2.76
C LYS A 79 -12.09 3.09 -3.37
N ALA A 80 -12.55 3.12 -4.62
CA ALA A 80 -12.88 4.36 -5.32
C ALA A 80 -14.35 4.73 -5.15
N LYS A 81 -15.23 3.81 -5.51
CA LYS A 81 -16.68 4.00 -5.52
C LYS A 81 -17.38 2.65 -5.40
N ASP A 82 -18.63 2.66 -4.97
CA ASP A 82 -19.50 1.49 -5.10
C ASP A 82 -19.86 1.28 -6.59
N ASP A 83 -20.04 0.03 -7.00
CA ASP A 83 -20.45 -0.27 -8.38
C ASP A 83 -21.96 0.04 -8.53
N PRO A 84 -22.34 0.95 -9.45
CA PRO A 84 -23.74 1.32 -9.65
C PRO A 84 -24.59 0.19 -10.25
N LYS A 85 -23.96 -0.80 -10.90
CA LYS A 85 -24.64 -1.93 -11.56
C LYS A 85 -24.73 -3.16 -10.65
N ASN A 86 -23.86 -3.29 -9.65
CA ASN A 86 -23.81 -4.44 -8.78
C ASN A 86 -23.52 -4.05 -7.32
N THR A 87 -24.53 -4.13 -6.46
CA THR A 87 -24.43 -3.75 -5.04
C THR A 87 -23.44 -4.59 -4.23
N LEU A 88 -23.10 -5.81 -4.70
CA LEU A 88 -22.12 -6.69 -4.07
C LEU A 88 -20.67 -6.29 -4.42
N HIS A 89 -20.46 -5.45 -5.44
CA HIS A 89 -19.15 -5.06 -5.94
C HIS A 89 -18.83 -3.60 -5.63
N SER A 90 -17.55 -3.32 -5.41
CA SER A 90 -17.00 -1.96 -5.44
C SER A 90 -15.89 -1.88 -6.47
N ILE A 91 -15.65 -0.67 -6.94
CA ILE A 91 -14.52 -0.37 -7.80
C ILE A 91 -13.32 -0.05 -6.92
N TYR A 92 -12.21 -0.74 -7.21
CA TYR A 92 -10.95 -0.56 -6.53
C TYR A 92 -9.83 -0.14 -7.49
N PHE A 93 -8.83 0.55 -6.95
CA PHE A 93 -7.58 0.86 -7.63
C PHE A 93 -6.39 0.26 -6.90
N LEU A 94 -5.39 -0.16 -7.67
CA LEU A 94 -4.11 -0.58 -7.14
C LEU A 94 -3.33 0.63 -6.60
N ASN A 95 -2.80 0.50 -5.39
CA ASN A 95 -1.91 1.50 -4.82
C ASN A 95 -0.59 1.56 -5.61
N SER A 96 -0.32 2.71 -6.22
CA SER A 96 0.91 2.95 -6.99
C SER A 96 2.19 2.74 -6.19
N LYS A 97 2.16 2.96 -4.86
CA LYS A 97 3.30 2.67 -3.98
C LYS A 97 3.59 1.17 -3.92
N VAL A 98 2.56 0.33 -3.93
CA VAL A 98 2.70 -1.14 -3.93
C VAL A 98 3.19 -1.62 -5.29
N LEU A 99 2.65 -1.07 -6.38
CA LEU A 99 3.15 -1.36 -7.72
C LEU A 99 4.65 -1.02 -7.85
N ARG A 100 5.07 0.14 -7.33
CA ARG A 100 6.48 0.54 -7.30
C ARG A 100 7.32 -0.42 -6.46
N LEU A 101 6.83 -0.80 -5.29
CA LEU A 101 7.50 -1.76 -4.39
C LEU A 101 7.70 -3.13 -5.07
N VAL A 102 6.70 -3.65 -5.79
CA VAL A 102 6.81 -4.89 -6.56
C VAL A 102 7.82 -4.74 -7.70
N SER A 103 7.76 -3.63 -8.43
CA SER A 103 8.64 -3.37 -9.58
C SER A 103 10.12 -3.21 -9.20
N GLN A 104 10.40 -2.75 -7.97
CA GLN A 104 11.75 -2.52 -7.45
C GLN A 104 12.38 -3.75 -6.80
N SER A 105 11.60 -4.77 -6.42
CA SER A 105 12.11 -6.00 -5.82
C SER A 105 12.21 -7.11 -6.87
N PRO A 106 13.41 -7.64 -7.20
CA PRO A 106 13.57 -8.71 -8.18
C PRO A 106 12.71 -9.94 -7.87
N GLN A 107 12.62 -10.32 -6.59
CA GLN A 107 11.82 -11.46 -6.14
C GLN A 107 10.32 -11.25 -6.39
N LEU A 108 9.79 -10.08 -5.98
CA LEU A 108 8.37 -9.78 -6.16
C LEU A 108 8.03 -9.58 -7.64
N LYS A 109 8.94 -9.00 -8.42
CA LYS A 109 8.78 -8.83 -9.85
C LYS A 109 8.54 -10.18 -10.52
N THR A 110 9.38 -11.17 -10.27
CA THR A 110 9.21 -12.53 -10.83
C THR A 110 7.89 -13.20 -10.42
N LEU A 111 7.35 -12.88 -9.24
CA LEU A 111 6.10 -13.48 -8.76
C LEU A 111 4.84 -12.85 -9.38
N TYR A 112 4.89 -11.57 -9.74
CA TYR A 112 3.68 -10.77 -9.98
C TYR A 112 3.64 -9.97 -11.30
N LEU A 113 4.77 -9.79 -11.98
CA LEU A 113 4.91 -8.99 -13.20
C LEU A 113 5.48 -9.80 -14.36
#